data_AF-A0A9D5L791-F1
#
_entry.id   AF-A0A9D5L791-F1
#
_cell.length_a   1.000
_cell.length_b   1.000
_cell.length_c   1.000
_cell.angle_alpha   90.00
_cell.angle_beta   90.00
_cell.angle_gamma   90.00
#
_symmetry.space_group_name_H-M   'P 1'
#
loop_
_entity.id
_entity.type
_entity.pdbx_description
1 polymer ?
#
loop_
_entity_poly.entity_id
_entity_poly.type
_entity_poly.pdbx_seq_one_letter_code
_entity_poly.pdbx_strand_id
1 'polypeptide(L)'
;MKKLLFIIFIITSVFISSAEEERVPIEIFKGKIDPSTEGRERAPRRNLIEAYYDNDTHVISVIGVEGIVAEVNLYNSIGMLVDYSSEINVVFTVITPGDYTISIVSEDWSGVGIITVEN
;
A
#
# COMPACT_ATOMS: atom_id res chain seq x y z
N MET A 1 -62.87 -4.55 17.54
CA MET A 1 -62.00 -5.48 16.80
C MET A 1 -60.64 -4.82 16.62
N LYS A 2 -59.59 -5.56 16.97
CA LYS A 2 -58.22 -5.08 17.19
C LYS A 2 -57.39 -5.38 15.96
N LYS A 3 -56.96 -4.37 15.19
CA LYS A 3 -55.83 -4.46 14.26
C LYS A 3 -55.07 -3.13 14.21
N LEU A 4 -54.07 -3.11 15.07
CA LEU A 4 -52.83 -2.35 15.00
C LEU A 4 -52.13 -2.56 13.64
N LEU A 5 -51.34 -1.57 13.19
CA LEU A 5 -50.07 -1.68 12.45
C LEU A 5 -49.66 -0.27 11.99
N PHE A 6 -49.01 0.51 12.84
CA PHE A 6 -47.56 0.72 12.97
C PHE A 6 -46.86 1.30 11.72
N ILE A 7 -46.21 2.43 11.98
CA ILE A 7 -45.57 3.40 11.10
C ILE A 7 -44.30 2.79 10.49
N ILE A 8 -44.16 2.92 9.18
CA ILE A 8 -42.91 2.66 8.46
C ILE A 8 -42.06 3.92 8.55
N PHE A 9 -40.97 3.85 9.33
CA PHE A 9 -39.84 4.76 9.20
C PHE A 9 -38.58 3.92 9.42
N ILE A 10 -38.17 3.20 8.37
CA ILE A 10 -36.88 2.52 8.32
C ILE A 10 -35.84 3.62 8.05
N ILE A 11 -35.24 4.11 9.13
CA ILE A 11 -34.02 4.93 9.07
C ILE A 11 -32.88 3.91 8.98
N THR A 12 -32.53 3.49 7.77
CA THR A 12 -31.24 2.82 7.54
C THR A 12 -30.17 3.91 7.57
N SER A 13 -29.67 4.20 8.77
CA SER A 13 -28.36 4.84 8.92
C SER A 13 -27.31 3.84 8.46
N VAL A 14 -26.92 3.92 7.19
CA VAL A 14 -25.69 3.31 6.71
C VAL A 14 -24.57 4.03 7.45
N PHE A 15 -23.99 3.36 8.46
CA PHE A 15 -22.72 3.78 9.01
C PHE A 15 -21.70 3.59 7.90
N ILE A 16 -21.29 4.69 7.27
CA ILE A 16 -20.09 4.73 6.45
C ILE A 16 -18.94 4.60 7.45
N SER A 17 -18.51 3.38 7.74
CA SER A 17 -17.23 3.19 8.44
C SER A 17 -16.15 3.80 7.55
N SER A 18 -15.40 4.73 8.11
CA SER A 18 -14.21 5.28 7.45
C SER A 18 -13.16 4.18 7.39
N ALA A 19 -12.81 3.75 6.19
CA ALA A 19 -11.74 2.79 5.95
C ALA A 19 -10.41 3.34 6.48
N GLU A 20 -9.73 2.56 7.32
CA GLU A 20 -8.39 2.85 7.82
C GLU A 20 -7.40 2.18 6.87
N GLU A 21 -6.93 2.91 5.86
CA GLU A 21 -5.85 2.47 4.97
C GLU A 21 -4.51 2.69 5.67
N GLU A 22 -3.73 1.63 5.91
CA GLU A 22 -2.36 1.78 6.39
C GLU A 22 -1.43 2.15 5.23
N ARG A 23 -0.99 3.41 5.19
CA ARG A 23 -0.02 3.89 4.20
C ARG A 23 1.40 3.69 4.69
N VAL A 24 2.15 2.88 3.95
CA VAL A 24 3.55 2.58 4.24
C VAL A 24 4.46 3.43 3.35
N PRO A 25 5.38 4.22 3.95
CA PRO A 25 6.41 4.91 3.18
C PRO A 25 7.41 3.91 2.60
N ILE A 26 7.69 4.01 1.31
CA ILE A 26 8.76 3.23 0.66
C ILE A 26 10.10 3.94 0.85
N GLU A 27 11.08 3.24 1.40
CA GLU A 27 12.45 3.74 1.49
C GLU A 27 13.16 3.51 0.15
N ILE A 28 13.60 4.60 -0.49
CA ILE A 28 14.29 4.55 -1.79
C ILE A 28 15.81 4.64 -1.58
N PHE A 29 16.53 3.65 -2.09
CA PHE A 29 17.98 3.56 -2.15
C PHE A 29 18.45 3.83 -3.59
N LYS A 30 19.21 4.91 -3.80
CA LYS A 30 19.82 5.22 -5.10
C LYS A 30 21.21 4.60 -5.20
N GLY A 31 21.53 3.95 -6.32
CA GLY A 31 22.89 3.49 -6.60
C GLY A 31 23.86 4.67 -6.71
N LYS A 32 25.00 4.60 -5.99
CA LYS A 32 26.10 5.59 -5.93
C LYS A 32 25.62 7.06 -5.93
N ILE A 33 25.26 7.56 -4.75
CA ILE A 33 25.11 8.99 -4.51
C ILE A 33 26.52 9.61 -4.49
N ASP A 34 26.77 10.56 -5.38
CA ASP A 34 27.98 11.39 -5.32
C ASP A 34 28.01 12.13 -3.97
N PRO A 35 29.07 12.01 -3.14
CA PRO A 35 29.10 12.50 -1.76
C PRO A 35 29.12 14.03 -1.63
N SER A 36 29.04 14.77 -2.73
CA SER A 36 29.16 16.24 -2.76
C SER A 36 27.87 17.01 -2.43
N THR A 37 26.76 16.34 -2.14
CA THR A 37 25.44 16.98 -1.91
C THR A 37 24.88 16.74 -0.49
N GLU A 38 25.75 16.60 0.51
CA GLU A 38 25.34 16.63 1.91
C GLU A 38 25.19 18.08 2.38
N GLY A 39 23.95 18.58 2.52
CA GLY A 39 23.72 19.86 3.22
C GLY A 39 22.70 20.83 2.63
N ARG A 40 21.80 20.41 1.73
CA ARG A 40 20.69 21.28 1.29
C ARG A 40 19.42 21.00 2.08
N GLU A 41 18.85 22.07 2.64
CA GLU A 41 17.56 22.12 3.33
C GLU A 41 16.53 21.24 2.59
N ARG A 42 16.07 20.18 3.26
CA ARG A 42 15.17 19.21 2.67
C ARG A 42 13.75 19.79 2.68
N ALA A 43 13.26 20.19 1.51
CA ALA A 43 11.83 20.34 1.29
C ALA A 43 11.10 19.04 1.69
N PRO A 44 9.81 19.09 2.07
CA PRO A 44 9.03 17.89 2.37
C PRO A 44 9.21 16.85 1.26
N ARG A 45 9.65 15.63 1.61
CA ARG A 45 9.79 14.55 0.63
C ARG A 45 8.39 14.18 0.15
N ARG A 46 8.07 14.51 -1.11
CA ARG A 46 6.97 13.84 -1.81
C ARG A 46 7.39 12.39 -2.00
N ASN A 47 6.63 11.46 -1.42
CA ASN A 47 6.80 10.04 -1.70
C ASN A 47 6.41 9.83 -3.17
N LEU A 48 7.37 9.40 -4.00
CA LEU A 48 7.14 9.13 -5.42
C LEU A 48 6.41 7.80 -5.63
N ILE A 49 6.49 6.93 -4.62
CA ILE A 49 5.85 5.62 -4.55
C ILE A 49 5.29 5.45 -3.14
N GLU A 50 4.06 4.97 -3.06
CA GLU A 50 3.37 4.61 -1.83
C GLU A 50 2.90 3.16 -1.95
N ALA A 51 2.88 2.46 -0.82
CA ALA A 51 2.18 1.19 -0.71
C ALA A 51 1.18 1.27 0.43
N TYR A 52 0.05 0.59 0.28
CA TYR A 52 -0.95 0.50 1.34
C TYR A 52 -1.73 -0.80 1.25
N TYR A 53 -2.29 -1.19 2.39
CA TYR A 53 -3.14 -2.36 2.52
C TYR A 53 -4.59 -1.90 2.69
N ASP A 54 -5.47 -2.48 1.87
CA ASP A 54 -6.91 -2.32 1.96
C ASP A 54 -7.50 -3.56 2.64
N ASN A 55 -7.98 -3.37 3.86
CA ASN A 55 -8.52 -4.45 4.69
C ASN A 55 -9.86 -4.98 4.19
N ASP A 56 -10.65 -4.21 3.43
CA ASP A 56 -11.95 -4.66 2.93
C ASP A 56 -11.80 -5.60 1.73
N THR A 57 -10.81 -5.34 0.89
CA THR A 57 -10.54 -6.10 -0.34
C THR A 57 -9.39 -7.09 -0.19
N HIS A 58 -8.66 -7.03 0.93
CA HIS A 58 -7.48 -7.85 1.22
C HIS A 58 -6.41 -7.73 0.14
N VAL A 59 -6.12 -6.49 -0.27
CA VAL A 59 -5.11 -6.21 -1.29
C VAL A 59 -4.05 -5.25 -0.81
N ILE A 60 -2.82 -5.49 -1.24
CA ILE A 60 -1.72 -4.53 -1.14
C ILE A 60 -1.64 -3.80 -2.48
N SER A 61 -1.77 -2.48 -2.46
CA SER A 61 -1.60 -1.63 -3.64
C SER A 61 -0.25 -0.93 -3.59
N VAL A 62 0.48 -0.96 -4.70
CA VAL A 62 1.74 -0.22 -4.87
C VAL A 62 1.57 0.80 -5.98
N ILE A 63 1.49 2.08 -5.60
CA ILE A 63 1.17 3.18 -6.51
C ILE A 63 2.37 4.12 -6.61
N GLY A 64 2.74 4.46 -7.85
CA GLY A 64 3.77 5.44 -8.15
C GLY A 64 3.24 6.54 -9.06
N VAL A 65 3.98 7.65 -9.12
CA VAL A 65 3.72 8.68 -10.13
C VAL A 65 3.95 8.14 -11.55
N GLU A 66 3.28 8.73 -12.54
CA GLU A 66 3.43 8.34 -13.94
C GLU A 66 4.90 8.38 -14.41
N GLY A 67 5.28 7.43 -15.27
CA GLY A 67 6.60 7.36 -15.89
C GLY A 67 7.67 6.61 -15.07
N ILE A 68 7.33 6.06 -13.91
CA ILE A 68 8.23 5.16 -13.18
C ILE A 68 8.29 3.80 -13.87
N VAL A 69 9.50 3.38 -14.25
CA VAL A 69 9.79 2.04 -14.77
C VAL A 69 10.54 1.25 -13.71
N ALA A 70 9.84 0.33 -13.05
CA ALA A 70 10.38 -0.52 -12.01
C ALA A 70 9.53 -1.79 -11.86
N GLU A 71 10.17 -2.86 -11.43
CA GLU A 71 9.54 -4.12 -11.07
C GLU A 71 9.19 -4.14 -9.57
N VAL A 72 8.12 -4.83 -9.21
CA VAL A 72 7.65 -4.96 -7.83
C VAL A 72 7.61 -6.43 -7.44
N ASN A 73 8.33 -6.80 -6.40
CA ASN A 73 8.37 -8.13 -5.83
C ASN A 73 7.72 -8.10 -4.44
N LEU A 74 6.81 -9.04 -4.18
CA LEU A 74 6.17 -9.21 -2.88
C LEU A 74 6.69 -10.46 -2.20
N TYR A 75 7.22 -10.32 -0.99
CA TYR A 75 7.70 -11.42 -0.17
C TYR A 75 6.87 -11.53 1.09
N ASN A 76 6.61 -12.75 1.55
CA ASN A 76 6.02 -12.97 2.87
C ASN A 76 7.06 -12.86 4.00
N SER A 77 6.61 -13.01 5.25
CA SER A 77 7.42 -12.87 6.46
C SER A 77 8.62 -13.83 6.58
N ILE A 78 8.60 -14.96 5.87
CA ILE A 78 9.72 -15.90 5.82
C ILE A 78 10.66 -15.67 4.62
N GLY A 79 10.44 -14.60 3.86
CA GLY A 79 11.27 -14.19 2.73
C GLY A 79 10.99 -14.96 1.43
N MET A 80 9.88 -15.68 1.33
CA MET A 80 9.49 -16.33 0.06
C MET A 80 8.79 -15.32 -0.85
N LEU A 81 9.17 -15.31 -2.13
CA LEU A 81 8.46 -14.55 -3.16
C LEU A 81 7.06 -15.14 -3.32
N VAL A 82 6.04 -14.33 -3.07
CA VAL A 82 4.63 -14.75 -3.17
C VAL A 82 3.94 -14.18 -4.39
N ASP A 83 4.36 -13.00 -4.86
CA ASP A 83 3.83 -12.39 -6.08
C ASP A 83 4.82 -11.41 -6.69
N TYR A 84 4.57 -11.01 -7.94
CA TYR A 84 5.45 -10.18 -8.75
C TYR A 84 4.69 -9.38 -9.82
N SER A 85 5.19 -8.20 -10.14
CA SER A 85 4.83 -7.45 -11.33
C SER A 85 6.05 -6.80 -11.98
N SER A 86 6.08 -6.78 -13.31
CA SER A 86 7.10 -6.07 -14.08
C SER A 86 6.88 -4.56 -14.14
N GLU A 87 5.77 -4.07 -13.57
CA GLU A 87 5.35 -2.67 -13.61
C GLU A 87 4.89 -2.19 -12.22
N ILE A 88 5.05 -0.88 -11.98
CA ILE A 88 4.45 -0.15 -10.85
C ILE A 88 2.92 -0.01 -11.07
N ASN A 89 2.18 0.53 -10.09
CA ASN A 89 0.72 0.65 -10.15
C ASN A 89 0.03 -0.71 -10.21
N VAL A 90 0.45 -1.59 -9.29
CA VAL A 90 -0.01 -2.98 -9.19
C VAL A 90 -0.79 -3.19 -7.90
N VAL A 91 -1.69 -4.18 -7.95
CA VAL A 91 -2.45 -4.67 -6.80
C VAL A 91 -2.12 -6.16 -6.60
N PHE A 92 -1.76 -6.54 -5.38
CA PHE A 92 -1.52 -7.92 -4.98
C PHE A 92 -2.60 -8.38 -4.00
N THR A 93 -3.25 -9.50 -4.27
CA THR A 93 -4.21 -10.09 -3.32
C THR A 93 -3.45 -10.90 -2.27
N VAL A 94 -3.70 -10.63 -0.99
CA VAL A 94 -3.06 -11.32 0.13
C VAL A 94 -4.13 -12.02 0.98
N ILE A 95 -3.96 -13.32 1.18
CA ILE A 95 -4.98 -14.15 1.86
C ILE A 95 -4.56 -14.44 3.31
N THR A 96 -3.25 -14.38 3.58
CA THR A 96 -2.69 -14.68 4.89
C THR A 96 -2.25 -13.41 5.60
N PRO A 97 -2.66 -13.20 6.86
CA PRO A 97 -2.12 -12.12 7.68
C PRO A 97 -0.62 -12.28 7.95
N GLY A 98 0.01 -11.17 8.30
CA GLY A 98 1.42 -11.09 8.66
C GLY A 98 2.18 -10.02 7.87
N ASP A 99 3.47 -9.95 8.10
CA ASP A 99 4.32 -8.96 7.45
C ASP A 99 4.67 -9.37 6.02
N TYR A 100 4.56 -8.41 5.11
CA TYR A 100 4.99 -8.53 3.73
C TYR A 100 6.06 -7.51 3.44
N THR A 101 7.12 -7.96 2.77
CA THR A 101 8.17 -7.08 2.24
C THR A 101 7.88 -6.79 0.79
N ILE A 102 7.76 -5.50 0.46
CA ILE A 102 7.62 -4.98 -0.89
C ILE A 102 9.02 -4.53 -1.32
N SER A 103 9.57 -5.16 -2.35
CA SER A 103 10.84 -4.77 -2.96
C SER A 103 10.60 -4.25 -4.36
N ILE A 104 10.97 -3.00 -4.60
CA ILE A 104 10.84 -2.33 -5.89
C ILE A 104 12.24 -2.18 -6.48
N VAL A 105 12.42 -2.63 -7.72
CA VAL A 105 13.73 -2.65 -8.37
C VAL A 105 13.64 -1.96 -9.73
N SER A 106 14.49 -0.98 -9.95
CA SER A 106 14.69 -0.30 -11.23
C SER A 106 16.16 -0.45 -11.64
N GLU A 107 16.53 0.14 -12.78
CA GLU A 107 17.91 0.09 -13.30
C GLU A 107 18.91 0.80 -12.35
N ASP A 108 18.55 1.98 -11.85
CA ASP A 108 19.46 2.87 -11.10
C ASP A 108 19.15 2.98 -9.60
N TRP A 109 18.04 2.41 -9.14
CA TRP A 109 17.59 2.51 -7.77
C TRP A 109 16.75 1.30 -7.36
N SER A 110 16.69 1.07 -6.05
CA SER A 110 15.78 0.09 -5.45
C SER A 110 15.04 0.74 -4.28
N GLY A 111 13.92 0.15 -3.88
CA GLY A 111 13.20 0.57 -2.70
C GLY A 111 12.63 -0.60 -1.94
N VAL A 112 12.48 -0.44 -0.63
CA VAL A 112 11.90 -1.46 0.24
C VAL A 112 10.85 -0.83 1.15
N GLY A 113 9.75 -1.53 1.34
CA GLY A 113 8.73 -1.24 2.35
C GLY A 113 8.28 -2.52 3.03
N ILE A 114 7.84 -2.40 4.28
CA ILE A 114 7.23 -3.50 5.02
C ILE A 114 5.81 -3.08 5.37
N ILE A 115 4.84 -3.93 5.06
CA ILE A 115 3.45 -3.72 5.41
C ILE A 115 2.93 -4.89 6.23
N THR A 116 2.20 -4.59 7.29
CA THR A 116 1.59 -5.60 8.16
C THR A 116 0.14 -5.80 7.71
N VAL A 117 -0.18 -7.00 7.29
CA VAL A 117 -1.56 -7.40 6.96
C VAL A 117 -2.19 -7.92 8.23
N GLU A 118 -3.18 -7.20 8.74
CA GLU A 118 -3.97 -7.60 9.90
C GLU A 118 -5.10 -8.56 9.48
N ASN A 119 -5.86 -9.04 10.47
CA ASN A 119 -6.84 -10.13 10.36
C ASN A 119 -8.24 -9.63 10.71
#